data_AF-A0A7C7MUN5-F1
#
_entry.id   AF-A0A7C7MUN5-F1
#
_cell.length_a   1.000
_cell.length_b   1.000
_cell.length_c   1.000
_cell.angle_alpha   90.00
_cell.angle_beta   90.00
_cell.angle_gamma   90.00
#
_symmetry.space_group_name_H-M   'P 1'
#
loop_
_entity.id
_entity.type
_entity.pdbx_description
1 polymer ?
#
loop_
_entity_poly.entity_id
_entity_poly.type
_entity_poly.pdbx_seq_one_letter_code
_entity_poly.pdbx_strand_id
1 'polypeptide(L)'
;MSNQDPSEKSKPAGQDTSQLTTDDSVAPIYFAVSPLKLVLMSFCTITIYQYYWFYKNWVLIKEREKSEISPFWRGWIFPIFFCFFFFKRVRVSAEAIPVNRSISPGLLAAGWIILPFLSILPDPYWLVSFLSYIILLPVQMAVNNINESVAPGHHKNENFTGWNIFGLVLVGLVLAIISFFPPE
;
A
#
# COMPACT_ATOMS: atom_id res chain seq x y z
N MET A 1 44.67 -9.24 -69.82
CA MET A 1 45.46 -8.07 -69.40
C MET A 1 44.62 -7.25 -68.42
N SER A 2 45.21 -6.83 -67.30
CA SER A 2 44.64 -6.07 -66.17
C SER A 2 43.85 -6.93 -65.15
N ASN A 3 44.46 -7.39 -64.05
CA ASN A 3 44.70 -6.70 -62.76
C ASN A 3 43.36 -6.32 -62.08
N GLN A 4 43.02 -6.60 -60.82
CA GLN A 4 43.76 -7.05 -59.61
C GLN A 4 42.72 -7.49 -58.53
N ASP A 5 43.24 -8.25 -57.57
CA ASP A 5 42.69 -9.01 -56.42
C ASP A 5 42.10 -8.14 -55.24
N PRO A 6 41.91 -8.64 -53.99
CA PRO A 6 40.70 -9.20 -53.34
C PRO A 6 40.24 -8.43 -52.06
N SER A 7 39.05 -8.71 -51.53
CA SER A 7 38.67 -8.46 -50.11
C SER A 7 37.19 -8.89 -49.94
N GLU A 8 36.91 -9.96 -49.18
CA GLU A 8 36.41 -9.88 -47.79
C GLU A 8 34.92 -9.44 -47.76
N LYS A 9 33.93 -10.15 -47.21
CA LYS A 9 33.87 -10.86 -45.94
C LYS A 9 32.53 -11.60 -45.87
N SER A 10 32.54 -12.73 -45.18
CA SER A 10 31.39 -13.57 -44.86
C SER A 10 30.60 -13.08 -43.64
N LYS A 11 29.27 -13.33 -43.67
CA LYS A 11 28.33 -13.46 -42.52
C LYS A 11 28.04 -12.21 -41.66
N PRO A 12 27.02 -12.23 -40.76
CA PRO A 12 25.84 -13.10 -40.63
C PRO A 12 24.52 -12.31 -40.40
N ALA A 13 23.42 -13.06 -40.23
CA ALA A 13 22.16 -12.59 -39.67
C ALA A 13 22.33 -11.81 -38.34
N GLY A 14 21.80 -10.59 -38.27
CA GLY A 14 21.31 -9.97 -37.04
C GLY A 14 19.79 -10.01 -37.12
N GLN A 15 19.05 -10.77 -36.32
CA GLN A 15 18.88 -10.56 -34.87
C GLN A 15 18.76 -9.07 -34.55
N ASP A 16 17.57 -8.55 -34.89
CA ASP A 16 17.02 -7.30 -34.37
C ASP A 16 16.86 -7.45 -32.85
N THR A 17 17.99 -7.32 -32.16
CA THR A 17 18.13 -7.35 -30.72
C THR A 17 18.29 -5.89 -30.32
N SER A 18 17.18 -5.16 -30.29
CA SER A 18 17.18 -3.84 -29.70
C SER A 18 15.86 -3.58 -29.01
N GLN A 19 15.99 -3.46 -27.68
CA GLN A 19 15.01 -2.95 -26.72
C GLN A 19 13.98 -3.95 -26.19
N LEU A 20 14.45 -5.10 -25.70
CA LEU A 20 13.88 -5.67 -24.48
C LEU A 20 14.73 -5.12 -23.31
N THR A 21 14.51 -3.86 -22.92
CA THR A 21 14.87 -3.45 -21.56
C THR A 21 13.78 -4.02 -20.65
N THR A 22 13.84 -5.33 -20.40
CA THR A 22 13.26 -5.90 -19.20
C THR A 22 14.04 -5.31 -18.03
N ASP A 23 13.57 -4.17 -17.54
CA ASP A 23 13.55 -3.95 -16.11
C ASP A 23 12.69 -5.09 -15.55
N ASP A 24 13.30 -6.25 -15.30
CA ASP A 24 12.71 -7.36 -14.54
C ASP A 24 12.57 -6.94 -13.06
N SER A 25 12.07 -5.73 -12.80
CA SER A 25 11.63 -5.31 -11.49
C SER A 25 10.36 -6.11 -11.19
N VAL A 26 10.55 -7.25 -10.52
CA VAL A 26 9.46 -8.06 -9.99
C VAL A 26 8.49 -7.12 -9.30
N ALA A 27 7.22 -7.10 -9.74
CA ALA A 27 6.25 -6.17 -9.17
C ALA A 27 5.96 -6.52 -7.69
N PRO A 28 5.75 -5.52 -6.82
CA PRO A 28 5.44 -5.77 -5.42
C PRO A 28 4.13 -6.55 -5.26
N ILE A 29 4.05 -7.40 -4.24
CA ILE A 29 2.89 -8.24 -3.93
C ILE A 29 1.70 -7.41 -3.47
N TYR A 30 2.00 -6.40 -2.66
CA TYR A 30 1.05 -5.59 -1.92
C TYR A 30 1.35 -4.11 -2.14
N PHE A 31 0.46 -3.25 -1.70
CA PHE A 31 0.62 -1.82 -1.92
C PHE A 31 1.76 -1.27 -1.04
N ALA A 32 2.87 -0.89 -1.69
CA ALA A 32 4.06 -0.37 -1.03
C ALA A 32 3.88 1.10 -0.68
N VAL A 33 3.63 1.40 0.59
CA VAL A 33 3.53 2.77 1.12
C VAL A 33 4.30 2.89 2.43
N SER A 34 4.94 4.05 2.65
CA SER A 34 5.59 4.33 3.94
C SER A 34 4.55 4.34 5.07
N PRO A 35 4.83 3.73 6.25
CA PRO A 35 3.96 3.81 7.42
C PRO A 35 3.64 5.25 7.82
N LEU A 36 4.60 6.17 7.68
CA LEU A 36 4.40 7.59 7.96
C LEU A 36 3.35 8.20 7.03
N LYS A 37 3.42 7.88 5.73
CA LYS A 37 2.44 8.35 4.75
C LYS A 37 1.05 7.77 5.02
N LEU A 38 0.97 6.50 5.43
CA LEU A 38 -0.30 5.88 5.86
C LEU A 38 -0.92 6.65 7.03
N VAL A 39 -0.14 7.00 8.05
CA VAL A 39 -0.60 7.79 9.20
C VAL A 39 -1.06 9.18 8.78
N LEU A 40 -0.19 9.92 8.10
CA LEU A 40 -0.49 11.30 7.72
C LEU A 40 -1.71 11.38 6.80
N MET A 41 -1.81 10.50 5.80
CA MET A 41 -2.97 10.49 4.92
C MET A 41 -4.24 10.06 5.65
N SER A 42 -4.17 9.06 6.53
CA SER A 42 -5.36 8.63 7.30
C SER A 42 -5.83 9.73 8.23
N PHE A 43 -4.92 10.45 8.87
CA PHE A 43 -5.26 11.60 9.71
C PHE A 43 -5.86 12.75 8.88
N CYS A 44 -5.19 13.15 7.79
CA CYS A 44 -5.63 14.27 6.95
C CYS A 44 -6.97 14.02 6.25
N THR A 45 -7.29 12.77 5.96
CA THR A 45 -8.52 12.37 5.25
C THR A 45 -9.60 11.85 6.19
N ILE A 46 -9.47 12.06 7.51
CA ILE A 46 -10.46 11.62 8.50
C ILE A 46 -10.77 10.12 8.29
N THR A 47 -9.74 9.29 8.33
CA THR A 47 -9.77 7.82 8.14
C THR A 47 -10.09 7.29 6.74
N ILE A 48 -10.53 8.11 5.77
CA ILE A 48 -10.92 7.66 4.42
C ILE A 48 -9.77 6.94 3.69
N TYR A 49 -8.53 7.38 3.88
CA TYR A 49 -7.37 6.76 3.24
C TYR A 49 -7.20 5.27 3.57
N GLN A 50 -7.71 4.79 4.70
CA GLN A 50 -7.68 3.36 5.06
C GLN A 50 -8.45 2.50 4.04
N TYR A 51 -9.59 3.00 3.56
CA TYR A 51 -10.43 2.32 2.56
C TYR A 51 -9.76 2.31 1.19
N TYR A 52 -9.16 3.44 0.79
CA TYR A 52 -8.31 3.51 -0.40
C TYR A 52 -7.14 2.52 -0.32
N TRP A 53 -6.49 2.44 0.84
CA TRP A 53 -5.40 1.52 1.08
C TRP A 53 -5.83 0.05 0.94
N PHE A 54 -6.98 -0.33 1.52
CA PHE A 54 -7.55 -1.68 1.31
C PHE A 54 -7.85 -1.93 -0.16
N TYR A 55 -8.50 -0.98 -0.84
CA TYR A 55 -8.81 -1.07 -2.26
C TYR A 55 -7.55 -1.34 -3.09
N LYS A 56 -6.47 -0.55 -2.91
CA LYS A 56 -5.21 -0.74 -3.65
C LYS A 56 -4.57 -2.09 -3.41
N ASN A 57 -4.59 -2.57 -2.16
CA ASN A 57 -4.11 -3.92 -1.85
C ASN A 57 -4.94 -5.01 -2.54
N TRP A 58 -6.27 -4.88 -2.55
CA TRP A 58 -7.14 -5.83 -3.23
C TRP A 58 -6.99 -5.80 -4.76
N VAL A 59 -6.66 -4.64 -5.35
CA VAL A 59 -6.33 -4.53 -6.78
C VAL A 59 -5.09 -5.37 -7.10
N LEU A 60 -4.01 -5.21 -6.34
CA LEU A 60 -2.77 -5.98 -6.57
C LEU A 60 -2.96 -7.49 -6.35
N ILE A 61 -3.73 -7.88 -5.32
CA ILE A 61 -4.10 -9.28 -5.09
C ILE A 61 -4.89 -9.83 -6.29
N LYS A 62 -5.84 -9.06 -6.81
CA LYS A 62 -6.65 -9.47 -7.98
C LYS A 62 -5.75 -9.70 -9.20
N GLU A 63 -4.89 -8.74 -9.51
CA GLU A 63 -4.00 -8.78 -10.67
C GLU A 63 -3.05 -9.97 -10.62
N ARG A 64 -2.47 -10.25 -9.44
CA ARG A 64 -1.64 -11.43 -9.20
C ARG A 64 -2.40 -12.73 -9.37
N GLU A 65 -3.52 -12.88 -8.65
CA GLU A 65 -4.24 -14.16 -8.56
C GLU A 65 -5.12 -14.41 -9.78
N LYS A 66 -5.23 -13.43 -10.69
CA LYS A 66 -6.14 -13.44 -11.84
C LYS A 66 -7.56 -13.87 -11.45
N SER A 67 -7.97 -13.48 -10.25
CA SER A 67 -9.24 -13.92 -9.67
C SER A 67 -10.36 -12.93 -10.02
N GLU A 68 -11.60 -13.43 -10.09
CA GLU A 68 -12.78 -12.61 -10.38
C GLU A 68 -13.26 -11.78 -9.17
N ILE A 69 -12.34 -11.44 -8.28
CA ILE A 69 -12.66 -10.66 -7.09
C ILE A 69 -12.91 -9.20 -7.49
N SER A 70 -13.77 -8.51 -6.74
CA SER A 70 -13.97 -7.08 -6.88
C SER A 70 -13.24 -6.31 -5.78
N PRO A 71 -12.17 -5.57 -6.09
CA PRO A 71 -11.43 -4.77 -5.12
C PRO A 71 -12.27 -3.65 -4.55
N PHE A 72 -13.20 -3.11 -5.34
CA PHE A 72 -14.10 -2.04 -4.93
C PHE A 72 -14.98 -2.48 -3.76
N TRP A 73 -15.69 -3.60 -3.89
CA TRP A 73 -16.55 -4.12 -2.82
C TRP A 73 -15.75 -4.49 -1.57
N ARG A 74 -14.56 -5.07 -1.72
CA ARG A 74 -13.73 -5.49 -0.59
C ARG A 74 -12.99 -4.35 0.12
N GLY A 75 -12.68 -3.26 -0.59
CA GLY A 75 -11.94 -2.11 -0.04
C GLY A 75 -12.84 -0.99 0.44
N TRP A 76 -13.84 -0.60 -0.35
CA TRP A 76 -14.67 0.57 -0.08
C TRP A 76 -15.94 0.24 0.69
N ILE A 77 -16.67 -0.80 0.29
CA ILE A 77 -18.02 -1.04 0.81
C ILE A 77 -18.03 -2.01 1.99
N PHE A 78 -17.32 -3.12 1.88
CA PHE A 78 -17.35 -4.21 2.87
C PHE A 78 -15.98 -4.54 3.50
N PRO A 79 -15.09 -3.57 3.78
CA PRO A 79 -13.77 -3.89 4.32
C PRO A 79 -13.83 -4.62 5.67
N ILE A 80 -14.87 -4.39 6.48
CA ILE A 80 -15.10 -5.08 7.76
C ILE A 80 -15.11 -6.60 7.59
N PHE A 81 -15.78 -7.12 6.56
CA PHE A 81 -15.86 -8.56 6.30
C PHE A 81 -14.56 -9.13 5.71
N PHE A 82 -13.80 -8.31 4.97
CA PHE A 82 -12.64 -8.77 4.21
C PHE A 82 -11.29 -8.48 4.88
N CYS A 83 -11.23 -7.59 5.87
CA CYS A 83 -9.98 -7.20 6.53
C CYS A 83 -9.25 -8.38 7.18
N PHE A 84 -9.98 -9.27 7.85
CA PHE A 84 -9.40 -10.48 8.44
C PHE A 84 -8.75 -11.38 7.39
N PHE A 85 -9.43 -11.61 6.26
CA PHE A 85 -8.89 -12.41 5.16
C PHE A 85 -7.64 -11.77 4.55
N PHE A 86 -7.64 -10.45 4.42
CA PHE A 86 -6.46 -9.71 3.96
C PHE A 86 -5.29 -9.87 4.95
N PHE A 87 -5.50 -9.62 6.24
CA PHE A 87 -4.44 -9.77 7.26
C PHE A 87 -3.92 -11.20 7.36
N LYS A 88 -4.80 -12.21 7.19
CA LYS A 88 -4.41 -13.61 7.14
C LYS A 88 -3.49 -13.90 5.95
N ARG A 89 -3.79 -13.35 4.77
CA ARG A 89 -2.93 -13.47 3.58
C ARG A 89 -1.56 -12.84 3.82
N VAL A 90 -1.52 -11.63 4.37
CA VAL A 90 -0.26 -10.95 4.73
C VAL A 90 0.55 -11.80 5.72
N ARG A 91 -0.08 -12.41 6.73
CA ARG A 91 0.59 -13.31 7.66
C ARG A 91 1.19 -14.52 6.96
N VAL A 92 0.44 -15.20 6.10
CA VAL A 92 0.93 -16.38 5.37
C VAL A 92 2.12 -16.01 4.48
N SER A 93 2.05 -14.86 3.79
CA SER A 93 3.18 -14.35 3.00
C SER A 93 4.37 -13.94 3.87
N ALA A 94 4.14 -13.43 5.07
CA ALA A 94 5.18 -13.08 6.03
C ALA A 94 5.91 -14.32 6.58
N GLU A 95 5.19 -15.42 6.84
CA GLU A 95 5.74 -16.68 7.37
C GLU A 95 6.69 -17.36 6.36
N ALA A 96 6.57 -17.05 5.07
CA ALA A 96 7.51 -17.51 4.05
C ALA A 96 8.88 -16.79 4.09
N ILE A 97 9.03 -15.74 4.92
CA ILE A 97 10.23 -14.91 5.00
C ILE A 97 10.88 -15.07 6.38
N PRO A 98 12.17 -15.44 6.46
CA PRO A 98 12.82 -15.84 7.72
C PRO A 98 12.97 -14.72 8.75
N VAL A 99 12.83 -13.45 8.37
CA VAL A 99 13.12 -12.28 9.22
C VAL A 99 11.85 -11.60 9.76
N ASN A 100 10.65 -12.03 9.34
CA ASN A 100 9.46 -11.23 9.60
C ASN A 100 8.79 -11.54 10.95
N ARG A 101 8.34 -10.49 11.64
CA ARG A 101 7.58 -10.61 12.89
C ARG A 101 6.16 -11.09 12.58
N SER A 102 5.71 -12.14 13.25
CA SER A 102 4.35 -12.66 13.06
C SER A 102 3.32 -11.62 13.52
N ILE A 103 2.41 -11.27 12.62
CA ILE A 103 1.23 -10.45 12.95
C ILE A 103 0.09 -11.35 13.41
N SER A 104 -0.82 -10.83 14.25
CA SER A 104 -2.04 -11.53 14.64
C SER A 104 -3.23 -11.01 13.82
N PRO A 105 -3.70 -11.73 12.79
CA PRO A 105 -4.79 -11.26 11.92
C PRO A 105 -6.08 -11.02 12.69
N GLY A 106 -6.37 -11.89 13.68
CA GLY A 106 -7.57 -11.79 14.51
C GLY A 106 -7.56 -10.55 15.38
N LEU A 107 -6.46 -10.29 16.10
CA LEU A 107 -6.35 -9.11 16.97
C LEU A 107 -6.37 -7.81 16.17
N LEU A 108 -5.70 -7.77 15.02
CA LEU A 108 -5.67 -6.60 14.16
C LEU A 108 -7.03 -6.35 13.50
N ALA A 109 -7.73 -7.40 13.05
CA ALA A 109 -9.09 -7.24 12.53
C ALA A 109 -10.05 -6.78 13.62
N ALA A 110 -10.02 -7.40 14.80
CA ALA A 110 -10.86 -7.00 15.93
C ALA A 110 -10.61 -5.54 16.32
N GLY A 111 -9.35 -5.14 16.48
CA GLY A 111 -8.98 -3.76 16.80
C GLY A 111 -9.49 -2.78 15.74
N TRP A 112 -9.20 -3.03 14.47
CA TRP A 112 -9.61 -2.14 13.38
C TRP A 112 -11.13 -2.00 13.25
N ILE A 113 -11.87 -3.09 13.49
CA ILE A 113 -13.35 -3.09 13.45
C ILE A 113 -13.93 -2.39 14.69
N ILE A 114 -13.43 -2.68 15.90
CA ILE A 114 -14.02 -2.21 17.15
C ILE A 114 -13.73 -0.73 17.40
N LEU A 115 -12.52 -0.25 17.08
CA LEU A 115 -12.08 1.12 17.36
C LEU A 115 -13.06 2.20 16.85
N PRO A 116 -13.58 2.15 15.61
CA PRO A 116 -14.57 3.11 15.13
C PRO A 116 -15.86 3.17 15.97
N PHE A 117 -16.29 2.05 16.57
CA PHE A 117 -17.52 1.99 17.38
C PHE A 117 -17.38 2.66 18.75
N LEU A 118 -16.15 2.97 19.21
CA LEU A 118 -15.95 3.74 20.45
C LEU A 118 -16.53 5.16 20.36
N SER A 119 -16.84 5.64 19.15
CA SER A 119 -17.47 6.95 18.92
C SER A 119 -18.90 7.03 19.45
N ILE A 120 -19.52 5.91 19.77
CA ILE A 120 -20.85 5.81 20.39
C ILE A 120 -20.79 6.07 21.91
N LEU A 121 -19.61 5.88 22.53
CA LEU A 121 -19.42 6.08 23.96
C LEU A 121 -19.32 7.59 24.30
N PRO A 122 -19.52 7.98 25.58
CA PRO A 122 -19.42 9.38 26.00
C PRO A 122 -18.08 10.05 25.68
N ASP A 123 -18.01 11.37 25.80
CA ASP A 123 -16.73 12.05 25.59
C ASP A 123 -15.65 11.55 26.58
N PRO A 124 -14.39 11.38 26.13
CA PRO A 124 -13.80 11.76 24.83
C PRO A 124 -13.52 10.56 23.90
N TYR A 125 -14.26 9.45 23.98
CA TYR A 125 -13.93 8.20 23.26
C TYR A 125 -13.96 8.33 21.72
N TRP A 126 -14.66 9.32 21.18
CA TRP A 126 -14.64 9.65 19.75
C TRP A 126 -13.22 9.93 19.23
N LEU A 127 -12.35 10.55 20.05
CA LEU A 127 -10.98 10.86 19.64
C LEU A 127 -10.18 9.58 19.40
N VAL A 128 -10.30 8.60 20.30
CA VAL A 128 -9.65 7.29 20.18
C VAL A 128 -10.14 6.54 18.93
N SER A 129 -11.41 6.71 18.57
CA SER A 129 -12.02 6.08 17.40
C SER A 129 -11.37 6.52 16.07
N PHE A 130 -10.93 7.78 16.00
CA PHE A 130 -10.20 8.31 14.84
C PHE A 130 -8.82 7.68 14.66
N LEU A 131 -8.23 7.09 15.70
CA LEU A 131 -6.91 6.46 15.67
C LEU A 131 -6.93 5.00 15.15
N SER A 132 -8.04 4.55 14.57
CA SER A 132 -8.18 3.18 14.02
C SER A 132 -7.08 2.79 13.01
N TYR A 133 -6.52 3.76 12.28
CA TYR A 133 -5.41 3.55 11.33
C TYR A 133 -4.12 3.05 11.98
N ILE A 134 -3.93 3.25 13.30
CA ILE A 134 -2.74 2.75 14.01
C ILE A 134 -2.67 1.22 13.96
N ILE A 135 -3.83 0.56 13.98
CA ILE A 135 -3.92 -0.91 13.87
C ILE A 135 -3.37 -1.41 12.52
N LEU A 136 -3.37 -0.58 11.48
CA LEU A 136 -2.85 -0.95 10.16
C LEU A 136 -1.32 -0.85 10.06
N LEU A 137 -0.65 -0.14 10.99
CA LEU A 137 0.81 0.04 10.93
C LEU A 137 1.61 -1.27 10.96
N PRO A 138 1.38 -2.21 11.90
CA PRO A 138 2.09 -3.50 11.87
C PRO A 138 1.83 -4.27 10.57
N VAL A 139 0.63 -4.16 10.00
CA VAL A 139 0.30 -4.78 8.71
C VAL A 139 1.09 -4.12 7.57
N GLN A 140 1.14 -2.80 7.52
CA GLN A 140 1.89 -2.08 6.48
C GLN A 140 3.39 -2.35 6.56
N MET A 141 3.96 -2.41 7.76
CA MET A 141 5.35 -2.79 7.95
C MET A 141 5.62 -4.21 7.45
N ALA A 142 4.75 -5.17 7.79
CA ALA A 142 4.86 -6.53 7.28
C ALA A 142 4.75 -6.59 5.75
N VAL A 143 3.80 -5.84 5.17
CA VAL A 143 3.63 -5.68 3.71
C VAL A 143 4.90 -5.16 3.05
N ASN A 144 5.52 -4.11 3.62
CA ASN A 144 6.73 -3.53 3.06
C ASN A 144 7.90 -4.51 3.12
N ASN A 145 8.08 -5.23 4.23
CA ASN A 145 9.10 -6.27 4.36
C ASN A 145 8.90 -7.40 3.34
N ILE A 146 7.64 -7.82 3.13
CA ILE A 146 7.30 -8.81 2.11
C ILE A 146 7.67 -8.31 0.71
N ASN A 147 7.26 -7.09 0.39
CA ASN A 147 7.56 -6.51 -0.91
C ASN A 147 9.07 -6.35 -1.13
N GLU A 148 9.85 -5.97 -0.11
CA GLU A 148 11.31 -5.89 -0.22
C GLU A 148 11.96 -7.25 -0.47
N SER A 149 11.45 -8.32 0.15
CA SER A 149 11.99 -9.66 -0.05
C SER A 149 11.70 -10.24 -1.43
N VAL A 150 10.57 -9.88 -2.04
CA VAL A 150 10.11 -10.41 -3.33
C VAL A 150 10.52 -9.51 -4.49
N ALA A 151 10.59 -8.21 -4.25
CA ALA A 151 10.91 -7.18 -5.21
C ALA A 151 11.92 -6.19 -4.60
N PRO A 152 13.20 -6.58 -4.44
CA PRO A 152 14.22 -5.69 -3.90
C PRO A 152 14.33 -4.43 -4.77
N GLY A 153 14.38 -3.25 -4.13
CA GLY A 153 14.53 -1.98 -4.83
C GLY A 153 13.28 -1.44 -5.52
N HIS A 154 12.10 -2.06 -5.35
CA HIS A 154 10.85 -1.50 -5.86
C HIS A 154 10.61 -0.08 -5.32
N HIS A 155 10.05 0.79 -6.16
CA HIS A 155 9.67 2.12 -5.74
C HIS A 155 8.52 2.05 -4.73
N LYS A 156 8.85 2.26 -3.45
CA LYS A 156 7.85 2.50 -2.42
C LYS A 156 7.20 3.86 -2.66
N ASN A 157 5.90 3.96 -2.41
CA ASN A 157 5.18 5.23 -2.47
C ASN A 157 5.53 6.09 -1.23
N GLU A 158 6.76 6.59 -1.17
CA GLU A 158 7.31 7.36 -0.05
C GLU A 158 7.20 8.85 -0.29
N ASN A 159 7.16 9.28 -1.55
CA ASN A 159 7.13 10.69 -1.90
C ASN A 159 5.83 11.36 -1.43
N PHE A 160 5.99 12.47 -0.72
CA PHE A 160 4.89 13.36 -0.37
C PHE A 160 4.59 14.26 -1.57
N THR A 161 3.41 14.10 -2.16
CA THR A 161 2.90 15.04 -3.15
C THR A 161 2.44 16.31 -2.43
N GLY A 162 2.44 17.49 -3.10
CA GLY A 162 2.03 18.77 -2.48
C GLY A 162 0.62 18.73 -1.86
N TRP A 163 -0.26 17.87 -2.39
CA TRP A 163 -1.57 17.54 -1.82
C TRP A 163 -1.52 17.00 -0.38
N ASN A 164 -0.44 16.31 -0.01
CA ASN A 164 -0.26 15.78 1.32
C ASN A 164 0.01 16.88 2.35
N ILE A 165 0.81 17.87 1.95
CA ILE A 165 1.13 19.04 2.76
C ILE A 165 -0.12 19.92 2.91
N PHE A 166 -0.85 20.12 1.82
CA PHE A 166 -2.11 20.85 1.84
C PHE A 166 -3.11 20.22 2.82
N GLY A 167 -3.29 18.89 2.78
CA GLY A 167 -4.15 18.18 3.72
C GLY A 167 -3.74 18.35 5.18
N LEU A 168 -2.43 18.33 5.47
CA LEU A 168 -1.90 18.51 6.83
C LEU A 168 -2.18 19.92 7.37
N VAL A 169 -1.95 20.93 6.53
CA VAL A 169 -2.22 22.34 6.88
C VAL A 169 -3.72 22.57 7.06
N LEU A 170 -4.55 22.01 6.18
CA LEU A 170 -6.00 22.15 6.25
C LEU A 170 -6.58 21.55 7.53
N VAL A 171 -6.17 20.34 7.92
CA VAL A 171 -6.63 19.73 9.19
C VAL A 171 -6.13 20.51 10.40
N GLY A 172 -4.89 20.99 10.38
CA GLY A 172 -4.37 21.86 11.44
C GLY A 172 -5.20 23.14 11.61
N LEU A 173 -5.60 23.76 10.50
CA LEU A 173 -6.45 24.95 10.50
C LEU A 173 -7.86 24.66 11.03
N VAL A 174 -8.48 23.56 10.62
CA VAL A 174 -9.82 23.16 11.11
C VAL A 174 -9.79 22.93 12.63
N LEU A 175 -8.77 22.23 13.15
CA LEU A 175 -8.61 22.02 14.60
C LEU A 175 -8.38 23.34 15.35
N ALA A 176 -7.61 24.26 14.78
CA ALA A 176 -7.39 25.58 15.37
C ALA A 176 -8.68 26.40 15.45
N ILE A 177 -9.52 26.34 14.40
CA ILE A 177 -10.82 27.02 14.37
C ILE A 177 -11.79 26.44 15.40
N ILE A 178 -11.90 25.11 15.49
CA ILE A 178 -12.73 24.44 16.50
C ILE A 178 -12.26 24.79 17.92
N SER A 179 -10.96 24.90 18.14
CA SER A 179 -10.41 25.29 19.45
C SER A 179 -10.73 26.74 19.83
N PHE A 180 -10.99 27.60 18.85
CA PHE A 180 -11.37 29.00 19.07
C PHE A 180 -12.89 29.16 19.31
N PHE A 181 -13.71 28.21 18.84
CA PHE A 181 -15.16 28.17 19.04
C PHE A 181 -15.57 26.90 19.80
N PRO A 182 -15.37 26.86 21.13
CA PRO A 182 -15.87 25.75 21.94
C PRO A 182 -17.41 25.69 21.83
N PRO A 183 -18.00 24.49 21.77
CA PRO A 183 -19.45 24.35 21.81
C PRO A 183 -19.98 24.83 23.18
N GLU A 184 -21.01 25.68 23.16
CA GLU A 184 -21.76 26.14 24.35
C GLU A 184 -22.54 25.00 25.02
#